data_AF-A0A8C1TAM0-F1
#
_entry.id   AF-A0A8C1TAM0-F1
#
_cell.length_a   1.000
_cell.length_b   1.000
_cell.length_c   1.000
_cell.angle_alpha   90.00
_cell.angle_beta   90.00
_cell.angle_gamma   90.00
#
_symmetry.space_group_name_H-M   'P 1'
#
loop_
_entity.id
_entity.type
_entity.pdbx_description
1 polymer ?
#
loop_
_entity_poly.entity_id
_entity_poly.type
_entity_poly.pdbx_seq_one_letter_code
_entity_poly.pdbx_strand_id
1 'polypeptide(L)'
;MAAEGGGKESNEIKTQFSTREGVYKLLPNSEYSRPNRVPFNSQGSSPVKVSFVNVNDQSGNGERICFSVGRELYFYIYKGVRKVTA
;
A
#
# COMPACT_ATOMS: atom_id res chain seq x y z
N MET A 1 42.58 -2.50 -7.99
CA MET A 1 41.68 -3.47 -7.32
C MET A 1 40.26 -3.03 -7.60
N ALA A 2 39.57 -3.70 -8.52
CA ALA A 2 38.12 -3.55 -8.64
C ALA A 2 37.51 -4.39 -7.52
N ALA A 3 36.77 -3.76 -6.62
CA ALA A 3 35.96 -4.50 -5.65
C ALA A 3 34.82 -5.16 -6.45
N GLU A 4 34.86 -6.48 -6.58
CA GLU A 4 33.71 -7.22 -7.06
C GLU A 4 32.53 -6.94 -6.13
N GLY A 5 31.49 -6.32 -6.68
CA GLY A 5 30.24 -6.08 -5.98
C GLY A 5 29.63 -7.43 -5.63
N GLY A 6 29.82 -7.87 -4.38
CA GLY A 6 29.25 -9.10 -3.85
C GLY A 6 27.75 -9.17 -4.15
N GLY A 7 27.33 -10.30 -4.73
CA GLY A 7 25.97 -10.55 -5.16
C GLY A 7 24.96 -10.25 -4.05
N LYS A 8 24.09 -9.27 -4.30
CA LYS A 8 22.90 -9.00 -3.49
C LYS A 8 21.87 -10.08 -3.79
N GLU A 9 22.02 -11.26 -3.22
CA GLU A 9 20.97 -12.27 -3.27
C GLU A 9 19.96 -12.04 -2.13
N SER A 10 18.74 -11.66 -2.53
CA SER A 10 17.47 -11.99 -1.86
C SER A 10 17.10 -11.31 -0.52
N ASN A 11 17.05 -9.96 -0.49
CA ASN A 11 16.20 -9.25 0.50
C ASN A 11 15.17 -8.33 -0.19
N GLU A 12 14.77 -8.68 -1.42
CA GLU A 12 13.72 -7.97 -2.13
C GLU A 12 12.33 -8.49 -1.72
N ILE A 13 11.40 -7.57 -1.50
CA ILE A 13 10.03 -7.89 -1.16
C ILE A 13 9.34 -8.48 -2.39
N LYS A 14 8.78 -9.68 -2.26
CA LYS A 14 8.05 -10.34 -3.34
C LYS A 14 6.76 -9.58 -3.67
N THR A 15 6.49 -9.39 -4.96
CA THR A 15 5.32 -8.65 -5.46
C THR A 15 4.22 -9.55 -6.00
N GLN A 16 4.40 -10.87 -6.02
CA GLN A 16 3.39 -11.83 -6.45
C GLN A 16 3.62 -13.22 -5.85
N PHE A 17 2.54 -13.99 -5.70
CA PHE A 17 2.57 -15.38 -5.25
C PHE A 17 1.39 -16.17 -5.84
N SER A 18 1.54 -17.49 -5.92
CA SER A 18 0.50 -18.39 -6.43
C SER A 18 -0.10 -19.24 -5.30
N THR A 19 -1.41 -19.45 -5.36
CA THR A 19 -2.16 -20.34 -4.47
C THR A 19 -3.08 -21.24 -5.31
N ARG A 20 -3.86 -22.12 -4.67
CA ARG A 20 -4.86 -22.95 -5.35
C ARG A 20 -5.88 -22.13 -6.15
N GLU A 21 -6.20 -20.93 -5.67
CA GLU A 21 -7.20 -20.04 -6.28
C GLU A 21 -6.65 -19.29 -7.51
N GLY A 22 -5.31 -19.24 -7.66
CA GLY A 22 -4.64 -18.53 -8.74
C GLY A 22 -3.48 -17.64 -8.26
N VAL A 23 -3.13 -16.66 -9.08
CA VAL A 23 -1.99 -15.76 -8.85
C VAL A 23 -2.45 -14.46 -8.20
N TYR A 24 -1.89 -14.17 -7.03
CA TYR A 24 -2.03 -12.90 -6.35
C TYR A 24 -0.88 -11.97 -6.75
N LYS A 25 -1.20 -10.74 -7.15
CA LYS A 25 -0.23 -9.74 -7.59
C LYS A 25 -0.44 -8.42 -6.85
N LEU A 26 0.64 -7.86 -6.32
CA LEU A 26 0.68 -6.51 -5.79
C LEU A 26 0.50 -5.51 -6.94
N LEU A 27 -0.40 -4.54 -6.76
CA LEU A 27 -0.72 -3.52 -7.77
C LEU A 27 -0.21 -2.14 -7.30
N PRO A 28 0.99 -1.70 -7.71
CA PRO A 28 1.59 -0.44 -7.23
C PRO A 28 0.72 0.79 -7.51
N ASN A 29 0.01 0.79 -8.64
CA ASN A 29 -0.88 1.90 -8.99
C ASN A 29 -2.07 2.03 -8.02
N SER A 30 -2.44 0.95 -7.32
CA SER A 30 -3.48 0.95 -6.28
C SER A 30 -2.95 1.25 -4.87
N GLU A 31 -1.71 1.72 -4.72
CA GLU A 31 -1.12 2.06 -3.42
C GLU A 31 -1.74 3.33 -2.81
N TYR A 32 -1.85 3.32 -1.48
CA TYR A 32 -2.24 4.45 -0.64
C TYR A 32 -1.15 4.71 0.39
N SER A 33 -0.71 5.96 0.48
CA SER A 33 0.34 6.41 1.41
C SER A 33 0.21 7.91 1.64
N ARG A 34 1.14 8.48 2.42
CA ARG A 34 1.24 9.93 2.58
C ARG A 34 1.45 10.59 1.20
N PRO A 35 0.89 11.79 0.94
CA PRO A 35 1.06 12.49 -0.34
C PRO A 35 2.53 12.63 -0.78
N ASN A 36 3.41 12.88 0.18
CA ASN A 36 4.85 13.06 -0.09
C ASN A 36 5.59 11.74 -0.36
N ARG A 37 4.95 10.57 -0.15
CA ARG A 37 5.50 9.20 -0.30
C ARG A 37 6.82 8.92 0.42
N VAL A 38 7.24 9.80 1.32
CA VAL A 38 8.42 9.59 2.15
C VAL A 38 8.14 8.37 3.05
N PRO A 39 9.09 7.44 3.22
CA PRO A 39 8.97 6.35 4.17
C PRO A 39 8.75 6.87 5.59
N PHE A 40 7.87 6.23 6.34
CA PHE A 40 7.65 6.59 7.74
C PHE A 40 8.64 5.82 8.62
N ASN A 41 9.46 6.53 9.41
CA ASN A 41 10.27 5.89 10.44
C ASN A 41 9.37 5.53 11.62
N SER A 42 9.16 4.23 11.82
CA SER A 42 8.22 3.70 12.81
C SER A 42 8.77 3.63 14.23
N GLN A 43 10.07 3.88 14.44
CA GLN A 43 10.71 3.74 15.76
C GLN A 43 10.03 4.61 16.82
N GLY A 44 9.47 3.97 17.86
CA GLY A 44 8.81 4.63 18.98
C GLY A 44 7.43 5.22 18.67
N SER A 45 6.86 4.94 17.50
CA SER A 45 5.53 5.44 17.11
C SER A 45 4.44 4.39 17.31
N SER A 46 3.19 4.86 17.45
CA SER A 46 2.03 3.96 17.41
C SER A 46 1.93 3.25 16.05
N PRO A 47 1.49 1.98 16.02
CA PRO A 47 1.36 1.24 14.78
C PRO A 47 0.40 1.93 13.80
N VAL A 48 0.74 1.89 12.51
CA VAL A 48 -0.16 2.28 11.42
C VAL A 48 -1.40 1.38 11.48
N LYS A 49 -2.58 1.99 11.55
CA LYS A 49 -3.86 1.29 11.48
C LYS A 49 -4.58 1.67 10.20
N VAL A 50 -5.35 0.75 9.66
CA VAL A 50 -6.17 0.94 8.46
C VAL A 50 -7.60 0.54 8.78
N SER A 51 -8.57 1.29 8.28
CA SER A 51 -9.98 0.98 8.37
C SER A 51 -10.68 1.30 7.07
N PHE A 52 -11.67 0.49 6.72
CA PHE A 52 -12.52 0.69 5.55
C PHE A 52 -13.94 0.98 6.00
N VAL A 53 -14.61 1.88 5.28
CA VAL A 53 -16.03 2.15 5.49
C VAL A 53 -16.70 2.32 4.13
N ASN A 54 -17.91 1.78 4.01
CA ASN A 54 -18.78 2.06 2.88
C ASN A 54 -19.79 3.12 3.32
N VAL A 55 -19.78 4.27 2.66
CA VAL A 55 -20.80 5.31 2.83
C VAL A 55 -21.81 5.20 1.69
N ASN A 56 -23.10 5.38 2.00
CA ASN A 56 -24.16 5.43 0.99
C ASN A 56 -24.00 6.68 0.10
N ASP A 57 -23.10 6.57 -0.87
CA ASP A 57 -22.79 7.58 -1.86
C ASP A 57 -23.44 7.17 -3.20
N GLN A 58 -24.36 8.00 -3.69
CA GLN A 58 -25.10 7.76 -4.94
C GLN A 58 -24.17 7.71 -6.18
N SER A 59 -22.93 8.20 -6.04
CA SER A 59 -21.90 8.24 -7.08
C SER A 59 -21.29 6.87 -7.41
N GLY A 60 -21.62 5.81 -6.67
CA GLY A 60 -20.99 4.48 -6.82
C GLY A 60 -19.54 4.41 -6.32
N ASN A 61 -19.03 5.49 -5.72
CA ASN A 61 -17.68 5.59 -5.17
C ASN A 61 -17.70 5.62 -3.64
N GLY A 62 -18.65 4.94 -2.98
CA GLY A 62 -18.87 5.01 -1.52
C GLY A 62 -17.80 4.38 -0.63
N GLU A 63 -16.87 3.61 -1.19
CA GLU A 63 -15.78 3.00 -0.42
C GLU A 63 -14.77 4.07 0.03
N ARG A 64 -14.40 4.04 1.31
CA ARG A 64 -13.41 4.94 1.90
C ARG A 64 -12.35 4.13 2.63
N ILE A 65 -11.12 4.62 2.56
CA ILE A 65 -9.97 4.11 3.33
C ILE A 65 -9.50 5.19 4.30
N CYS A 66 -9.33 4.80 5.56
CA CYS A 66 -8.74 5.60 6.62
C CYS A 66 -7.44 4.95 7.07
N PHE A 67 -6.36 5.71 7.22
CA PHE A 67 -5.14 5.19 7.82
C PHE A 67 -4.39 6.22 8.69
N SER A 68 -3.73 5.74 9.75
CA SER A 68 -2.94 6.57 10.67
C SER A 68 -1.44 6.44 10.40
N VAL A 69 -0.70 7.54 10.46
CA VAL A 69 0.77 7.55 10.36
C VAL A 69 1.33 8.53 11.38
N GLY A 70 1.89 8.03 12.49
CA GLY A 70 2.37 8.88 13.58
C GLY A 70 1.25 9.75 14.14
N ARG A 71 1.35 11.07 13.95
CA ARG A 71 0.34 12.06 14.38
C ARG A 71 -0.66 12.45 13.27
N GLU A 72 -0.51 11.86 12.09
CA GLU A 72 -1.32 12.17 10.91
C GLU A 72 -2.42 11.12 10.71
N LEU A 73 -3.57 11.56 10.19
CA LEU A 73 -4.68 10.69 9.81
C LEU A 73 -5.14 11.07 8.41
N TYR A 74 -5.26 10.05 7.55
CA TYR A 74 -5.60 10.20 6.14
C TYR A 74 -6.93 9.54 5.83
N PHE A 75 -7.75 10.18 5.00
CA PHE A 75 -9.06 9.68 4.58
C PHE A 75 -9.26 9.90 3.08
N TYR A 76 -9.45 8.82 2.32
CA TYR A 76 -9.55 8.87 0.86
C TYR A 76 -10.68 7.98 0.32
N ILE A 77 -11.08 8.24 -0.92
CA ILE A 77 -11.90 7.29 -1.70
C ILE A 77 -11.04 6.05 -1.98
N TYR A 78 -11.56 4.89 -1.60
CA TYR A 78 -10.95 3.61 -1.93
C TYR A 78 -11.44 3.15 -3.31
N LYS A 79 -10.51 3.02 -4.27
CA LYS A 79 -10.82 2.59 -5.65
C LYS A 79 -10.52 1.12 -5.91
N GLY A 80 -10.03 0.39 -4.90
CA GLY A 80 -9.60 -1.01 -5.03
C GLY A 80 -8.65 -1.24 -6.21
N VAL A 81 -8.89 -2.31 -6.96
CA VAL A 81 -8.11 -2.66 -8.16
C VAL A 81 -8.41 -1.74 -9.36
N ARG A 82 -9.50 -0.96 -9.33
CA ARG A 82 -9.95 -0.14 -10.46
C ARG A 82 -8.98 1.00 -10.78
N LYS A 83 -8.18 1.44 -9.79
CA LYS A 83 -7.14 2.46 -10.00
C LYS A 83 -6.07 2.03 -11.01
N VAL A 84 -5.93 0.74 -11.31
CA VAL A 84 -5.01 0.22 -12.34
C VAL A 84 -5.54 0.43 -13.76
N THR A 85 -6.86 0.51 -13.93
CA THR A 85 -7.53 0.56 -15.24
C THR A 85 -7.98 1.98 -15.63
N ALA A 86 -7.83 2.96 -14.73
CA ALA A 86 -8.23 4.35 -14.93
C ALA A 86 -7.07 5.22 -15.41
#